data_AF-A0A3Q9BNW1-F1
#
_entry.id   AF-A0A3Q9BNW1-F1
#
_cell.length_a   1.000
_cell.length_b   1.000
_cell.length_c   1.000
_cell.angle_alpha   90.00
_cell.angle_beta   90.00
_cell.angle_gamma   90.00
#
_symmetry.space_group_name_H-M   'P 1'
#
loop_
_entity.id
_entity.type
_entity.pdbx_description
1 polymer ?
#
loop_
_entity_poly.entity_id
_entity_poly.type
_entity_poly.pdbx_seq_one_letter_code
_entity_poly.pdbx_strand_id
1 'polypeptide(L)'
;MNRNEIKNAHEDSVIDSFKRYSASFGNVIDVISKPEPPDAIITINGNPSWIEITDAFFSPELAESITTHVSDDKPHKSVPKEKRFCIDPDERFSSILESVIVKKYDKDSIGNVYKQSGSGILLVGIMNPFSSAKDLATSEKKKIEEAIKAKDPRFGEVYLYDVHDHIFHRVL
;
A
#
# COMPACT_ATOMS: atom_id res chain seq x y z
N MET A 1 -3.47 -22.01 -1.55
CA MET A 1 -4.42 -20.94 -1.20
C MET A 1 -4.97 -20.34 -2.49
N ASN A 2 -6.26 -19.97 -2.49
CA ASN A 2 -6.83 -19.20 -3.59
C ASN A 2 -6.42 -17.71 -3.46
N ARG A 3 -6.63 -16.94 -4.53
CA ARG A 3 -6.25 -15.51 -4.56
C ARG A 3 -6.82 -14.68 -3.40
N ASN A 4 -8.05 -14.96 -2.96
CA ASN A 4 -8.68 -14.19 -1.89
C ASN A 4 -8.06 -14.53 -0.53
N GLU A 5 -7.75 -15.81 -0.29
CA GLU A 5 -7.03 -16.23 0.92
C GLU A 5 -5.64 -15.59 1.00
N ILE A 6 -4.94 -15.46 -0.14
CA ILE A 6 -3.63 -14.81 -0.22
C ILE A 6 -3.74 -13.31 0.08
N LYS A 7 -4.76 -12.63 -0.49
CA LYS A 7 -5.04 -11.22 -0.20
C LYS A 7 -5.27 -11.00 1.29
N ASN A 8 -6.19 -11.76 1.89
CA ASN A 8 -6.54 -11.62 3.30
C ASN A 8 -5.33 -11.88 4.20
N ALA A 9 -4.55 -12.93 3.92
CA ALA A 9 -3.34 -13.23 4.70
C ALA A 9 -2.28 -12.14 4.60
N HIS A 10 -2.13 -11.52 3.42
CA HIS A 10 -1.24 -10.37 3.24
C HIS A 10 -1.73 -9.17 4.05
N GLU A 11 -3.01 -8.81 3.93
CA GLU A 11 -3.60 -7.67 4.65
C GLU A 11 -3.54 -7.85 6.18
N ASP A 12 -3.82 -9.06 6.68
CA ASP A 12 -3.66 -9.43 8.09
C ASP A 12 -2.22 -9.20 8.57
N SER A 13 -1.24 -9.68 7.80
CA SER A 13 0.18 -9.55 8.12
C SER A 13 0.65 -8.09 8.15
N VAL A 14 0.19 -7.28 7.20
CA VAL A 14 0.50 -5.85 7.12
C VAL A 14 -0.11 -5.10 8.29
N ILE A 15 -1.39 -5.33 8.60
CA ILE A 15 -2.08 -4.70 9.74
C ILE A 15 -1.39 -5.06 11.05
N ASP A 16 -1.06 -6.33 11.27
CA ASP A 16 -0.38 -6.76 12.50
C ASP A 16 1.01 -6.14 12.65
N SER A 17 1.70 -5.94 11.54
CA SER A 17 3.01 -5.28 11.54
C SER A 17 2.87 -3.78 11.79
N PHE A 18 1.87 -3.15 11.19
CA PHE A 18 1.57 -1.74 11.43
C PHE A 18 1.16 -1.50 12.89
N LYS A 19 0.37 -2.38 13.50
CA LYS A 19 0.05 -2.34 14.94
C LYS A 19 1.31 -2.32 15.80
N ARG A 20 2.28 -3.19 15.52
CA ARG A 20 3.58 -3.24 16.24
C ARG A 20 4.39 -1.96 16.02
N TYR A 21 4.43 -1.48 14.79
CA TYR A 21 5.07 -0.21 14.45
C TYR A 21 4.43 0.95 15.23
N SER A 22 3.12 1.11 15.18
CA SER A 22 2.38 2.17 15.88
C SER A 22 2.53 2.10 17.40
N ALA A 23 2.58 0.90 17.97
CA ALA A 23 2.82 0.70 19.40
C ALA A 23 4.18 1.25 19.85
N SER A 24 5.20 1.24 18.98
CA SER A 24 6.50 1.84 19.27
C SER A 24 6.46 3.37 19.44
N PHE A 25 5.39 4.01 18.96
CA PHE A 25 5.10 5.43 19.15
C PHE A 25 3.99 5.70 20.18
N GLY A 26 3.59 4.68 20.96
CA GLY A 26 2.55 4.80 21.99
C GLY A 26 1.11 4.73 21.45
N ASN A 27 0.91 4.36 20.19
CA ASN A 27 -0.41 4.19 19.60
C ASN A 27 -0.85 2.73 19.67
N VAL A 28 -1.99 2.48 20.32
CA VAL A 28 -2.65 1.18 20.36
C VAL A 28 -3.70 1.12 19.26
N ILE A 29 -3.56 0.14 18.36
CA ILE A 29 -4.48 -0.07 17.25
C ILE A 29 -5.29 -1.33 17.48
N ASP A 30 -6.61 -1.20 17.48
CA ASP A 30 -7.56 -2.30 17.56
C ASP A 30 -8.38 -2.39 16.27
N VAL A 31 -8.49 -3.59 15.69
CA VAL A 31 -9.29 -3.84 14.49
C VAL A 31 -10.72 -4.14 14.90
N ILE A 32 -11.67 -3.33 14.42
CA ILE A 32 -13.11 -3.51 14.67
C ILE A 32 -13.71 -4.46 13.64
N SER A 33 -13.41 -4.22 12.36
CA SER A 33 -13.94 -5.00 11.24
C SER A 33 -13.06 -4.84 10.00
N LYS A 34 -13.25 -5.74 9.02
CA LYS A 34 -12.59 -5.71 7.71
C LYS A 34 -13.66 -5.70 6.60
N PRO A 35 -14.39 -4.59 6.44
CA PRO A 35 -15.26 -4.42 5.30
C PRO A 35 -14.41 -4.34 4.01
N GLU A 36 -14.99 -4.55 2.85
CA GLU A 36 -14.25 -4.45 1.59
C GLU A 36 -14.98 -3.45 0.69
N PRO A 37 -14.59 -2.14 0.66
CA PRO A 37 -13.54 -1.42 1.44
C PRO A 37 -14.08 -0.66 2.68
N PRO A 38 -13.21 -0.11 3.57
CA PRO A 38 -11.74 -0.18 3.56
C PRO A 38 -11.21 -1.47 4.18
N ASP A 39 -9.99 -1.87 3.82
CA ASP A 39 -9.39 -3.16 4.25
C ASP A 39 -9.41 -3.37 5.78
N ALA A 40 -9.40 -2.29 6.59
CA ALA A 40 -9.80 -2.38 7.99
C ALA A 40 -10.45 -1.10 8.53
N ILE A 41 -11.48 -1.28 9.36
CA ILE A 41 -11.95 -0.27 10.32
C ILE A 41 -11.25 -0.52 11.64
N ILE A 42 -10.63 0.52 12.20
CA ILE A 42 -9.80 0.42 13.39
C ILE A 42 -10.16 1.49 14.43
N THR A 43 -9.62 1.35 15.63
CA THR A 43 -9.43 2.48 16.53
C THR A 43 -7.94 2.70 16.80
N ILE A 44 -7.56 3.96 17.01
CA ILE A 44 -6.23 4.36 17.47
C ILE A 44 -6.43 5.03 18.83
N ASN A 45 -5.97 4.38 19.90
CA ASN A 45 -6.20 4.81 21.28
C ASN A 45 -7.70 5.08 21.56
N GLY A 46 -8.59 4.23 21.02
CA GLY A 46 -10.04 4.36 21.13
C GLY A 46 -10.71 5.34 20.16
N ASN A 47 -9.95 6.13 19.39
CA ASN A 47 -10.50 7.02 18.37
C ASN A 47 -10.71 6.27 17.05
N PRO A 48 -11.88 6.37 16.39
CA PRO A 48 -12.15 5.65 15.15
C PRO A 48 -11.25 6.13 14.01
N SER A 49 -10.78 5.18 13.19
CA SER A 49 -10.05 5.43 11.95
C SER A 49 -10.22 4.22 11.01
N TRP A 50 -9.55 4.25 9.86
CA TRP A 50 -9.57 3.15 8.90
C TRP A 50 -8.27 3.06 8.12
N ILE A 51 -7.96 1.87 7.64
CA ILE A 51 -6.75 1.53 6.88
C ILE A 51 -7.17 1.00 5.51
N GLU A 52 -6.52 1.50 4.47
CA GLU A 52 -6.50 0.89 3.14
C GLU A 52 -5.05 0.48 2.82
N ILE A 53 -4.89 -0.67 2.20
CA ILE A 53 -3.62 -1.27 1.78
C ILE A 53 -3.58 -1.30 0.26
N THR A 54 -2.40 -1.10 -0.29
CA THR A 54 -2.13 -1.29 -1.73
C THR A 54 -0.68 -1.59 -1.95
N ASP A 55 -0.35 -2.22 -3.07
CA ASP A 55 1.03 -2.48 -3.45
C ASP A 55 1.40 -1.77 -4.75
N ALA A 56 2.60 -1.19 -4.77
CA ALA A 56 3.24 -0.63 -5.94
C ALA A 56 4.32 -1.60 -6.44
N PHE A 57 3.97 -2.33 -7.52
CA PHE A 57 4.90 -3.25 -8.19
C PHE A 57 5.68 -2.54 -9.30
N PHE A 58 6.98 -2.80 -9.38
CA PHE A 58 7.84 -2.25 -10.42
C PHE A 58 7.34 -2.49 -11.85
N SER A 59 6.64 -3.61 -12.06
CA SER A 59 5.91 -3.84 -13.29
C SER A 59 4.68 -4.73 -13.08
N PRO A 60 3.69 -4.69 -14.01
CA PRO A 60 2.59 -5.63 -14.01
C PRO A 60 3.03 -7.09 -14.10
N GLU A 61 4.11 -7.37 -14.83
CA GLU A 61 4.67 -8.72 -14.95
C GLU A 61 5.28 -9.19 -13.64
N LEU A 62 5.91 -8.30 -12.88
CA LEU A 62 6.42 -8.63 -11.55
C LEU A 62 5.24 -8.96 -10.60
N ALA A 63 4.18 -8.15 -10.64
CA ALA A 63 2.96 -8.41 -9.87
C ALA A 63 2.34 -9.77 -10.21
N GLU A 64 2.21 -10.09 -11.50
CA GLU A 64 1.67 -11.37 -11.96
C GLU A 64 2.59 -12.54 -11.58
N SER A 65 3.90 -12.37 -11.73
CA SER A 65 4.90 -13.38 -11.37
C SER A 65 4.83 -13.72 -9.89
N ILE A 66 4.81 -12.72 -9.00
CA ILE A 66 4.69 -12.94 -7.55
C ILE A 66 3.36 -13.62 -7.23
N THR A 67 2.24 -13.07 -7.72
CA THR A 67 0.90 -13.59 -7.42
C THR A 67 0.75 -15.05 -7.87
N THR A 68 1.17 -15.38 -9.09
CA THR A 68 1.08 -16.74 -9.63
C THR A 68 2.11 -17.70 -9.04
N HIS A 69 3.19 -17.20 -8.41
CA HIS A 69 4.13 -18.05 -7.70
C HIS A 69 3.56 -18.59 -6.39
N VAL A 70 2.75 -17.79 -5.69
CA VAL A 70 2.17 -18.15 -4.39
C VAL A 70 0.75 -18.74 -4.48
N SER A 71 0.16 -18.76 -5.68
CA SER A 71 -1.19 -19.28 -5.91
C SER A 71 -1.16 -20.73 -6.39
N ASP A 72 -1.90 -21.62 -5.73
CA ASP A 72 -1.97 -23.04 -6.13
C ASP A 72 -2.90 -23.29 -7.33
N ASP A 73 -3.78 -22.32 -7.63
CA ASP A 73 -4.83 -22.42 -8.63
C ASP A 73 -4.40 -21.95 -10.03
N LYS A 74 -3.17 -21.44 -10.17
CA LYS A 74 -2.64 -20.90 -11.44
C LYS A 74 -1.20 -21.36 -11.68
N PRO A 75 -0.84 -21.68 -12.94
CA PRO A 75 0.55 -21.92 -13.27
C PRO A 75 1.37 -20.64 -13.06
N HIS A 76 2.55 -20.79 -12.47
CA HIS A 76 3.48 -19.69 -12.28
C HIS A 76 3.87 -19.05 -13.62
N LYS A 77 3.78 -17.72 -13.70
CA LYS A 77 4.17 -16.91 -14.86
C LYS A 77 5.36 -16.03 -14.52
N SER A 78 6.57 -16.52 -14.76
CA SER A 78 7.79 -15.74 -14.54
C SER A 78 7.84 -14.48 -15.41
N VAL A 79 8.47 -13.41 -14.93
CA VAL A 79 8.72 -12.20 -15.74
C VAL A 79 9.47 -12.56 -17.04
N PRO A 80 8.92 -12.24 -18.23
CA PRO A 80 9.57 -12.53 -19.51
C PRO A 80 10.94 -11.86 -19.62
N LYS A 81 11.92 -12.54 -20.24
CA LYS A 81 13.34 -12.07 -20.26
C LYS A 81 13.48 -10.68 -20.89
N GLU A 82 12.76 -10.45 -21.97
CA GLU A 82 12.70 -9.19 -22.70
C GLU A 82 12.12 -8.03 -21.88
N LYS A 83 11.40 -8.32 -20.80
CA LYS A 83 10.82 -7.32 -19.89
C LYS A 83 11.62 -7.13 -18.59
N ARG A 84 12.74 -7.84 -18.44
CA ARG A 84 13.65 -7.69 -17.29
C ARG A 84 14.60 -6.51 -17.43
N PHE A 85 14.79 -6.01 -18.64
CA PHE A 85 15.60 -4.82 -18.89
C PHE A 85 14.75 -3.56 -18.69
N CYS A 86 15.28 -2.57 -17.98
CA CYS A 86 14.64 -1.28 -17.79
C CYS A 86 15.65 -0.16 -17.99
N ILE A 87 15.21 0.89 -18.69
CA ILE A 87 15.90 2.18 -18.78
C ILE A 87 15.20 3.10 -17.77
N ASP A 88 15.97 3.92 -17.05
CA ASP A 88 15.49 4.87 -16.05
C ASP A 88 14.51 4.26 -15.02
N PRO A 89 14.95 3.24 -14.25
CA PRO A 89 14.09 2.52 -13.31
C PRO A 89 13.45 3.42 -12.25
N ASP A 90 14.17 4.45 -11.81
CA ASP A 90 13.70 5.38 -10.78
C ASP A 90 12.53 6.24 -11.28
N GLU A 91 12.65 6.83 -12.47
CA GLU A 91 11.58 7.63 -13.08
C GLU A 91 10.34 6.78 -13.34
N ARG A 92 10.55 5.56 -13.87
CA ARG A 92 9.46 4.61 -14.10
C ARG A 92 8.74 4.27 -12.79
N PHE A 93 9.47 3.92 -11.74
CA PHE A 93 8.86 3.54 -10.47
C PHE A 93 8.17 4.72 -9.79
N SER A 94 8.77 5.91 -9.87
CA SER A 94 8.18 7.16 -9.39
C SER A 94 6.79 7.40 -10.00
N SER A 95 6.64 7.24 -11.32
CA SER A 95 5.33 7.34 -11.99
C SER A 95 4.35 6.25 -11.56
N ILE A 96 4.82 5.03 -11.30
CA ILE A 96 3.97 3.93 -10.81
C ILE A 96 3.46 4.23 -9.40
N LEU A 97 4.35 4.63 -8.50
CA LEU A 97 4.02 4.94 -7.11
C LEU A 97 3.00 6.06 -7.03
N GLU A 98 3.24 7.16 -7.76
CA GLU A 98 2.29 8.26 -7.88
C GLU A 98 0.93 7.76 -8.39
N SER A 99 0.91 6.98 -9.48
CA SER A 99 -0.34 6.48 -10.06
C SER A 99 -1.12 5.58 -9.10
N VAL A 100 -0.45 4.71 -8.34
CA VAL A 100 -1.10 3.81 -7.37
C VAL A 100 -1.74 4.59 -6.24
N ILE A 101 -1.03 5.58 -5.68
CA ILE A 101 -1.56 6.45 -4.62
C ILE A 101 -2.73 7.28 -5.14
N VAL A 102 -2.56 7.96 -6.28
CA VAL A 102 -3.59 8.79 -6.90
C VAL A 102 -4.87 7.98 -7.18
N LYS A 103 -4.75 6.76 -7.69
CA LYS A 103 -5.91 5.87 -7.91
C LYS A 103 -6.70 5.59 -6.63
N LYS A 104 -6.05 5.48 -5.48
CA LYS A 104 -6.74 5.30 -4.18
C LYS A 104 -7.46 6.58 -3.76
N TYR A 105 -6.87 7.75 -3.99
CA TYR A 105 -7.55 9.03 -3.81
C TYR A 105 -8.71 9.24 -4.77
N ASP A 106 -8.70 8.65 -5.96
CA ASP A 106 -9.78 8.81 -6.96
C ASP A 106 -10.89 7.76 -6.83
N LYS A 107 -10.68 6.67 -6.10
CA LYS A 107 -11.62 5.54 -6.00
C LYS A 107 -12.90 5.92 -5.23
N ASP A 108 -14.05 5.96 -5.88
CA ASP A 108 -15.33 6.39 -5.30
C ASP A 108 -15.69 5.70 -3.98
N SER A 109 -15.44 4.40 -3.87
CA SER A 109 -15.70 3.65 -2.65
C SER A 109 -14.90 4.19 -1.46
N ILE A 110 -13.66 4.62 -1.67
CA ILE A 110 -12.83 5.28 -0.65
C ILE A 110 -13.37 6.67 -0.34
N GLY A 111 -13.84 7.39 -1.36
CA GLY A 111 -14.53 8.67 -1.17
C GLY A 111 -15.77 8.55 -0.28
N ASN A 112 -16.52 7.46 -0.41
CA ASN A 112 -17.68 7.19 0.44
C ASN A 112 -17.28 6.89 1.90
N VAL A 113 -16.22 6.09 2.10
CA VAL A 113 -15.65 5.83 3.44
C VAL A 113 -15.18 7.13 4.07
N TYR A 114 -14.45 7.97 3.32
CA TYR A 114 -14.00 9.28 3.78
C TYR A 114 -15.16 10.18 4.23
N LYS A 115 -16.25 10.24 3.46
CA LYS A 115 -17.45 11.04 3.83
C LYS A 115 -18.12 10.54 5.11
N GLN A 116 -18.01 9.25 5.43
CA GLN A 116 -18.64 8.64 6.60
C GLN A 116 -17.76 8.70 7.85
N SER A 117 -16.44 8.54 7.68
CA SER A 117 -15.52 8.27 8.77
C SER A 117 -14.33 9.23 8.85
N GLY A 118 -14.27 10.23 7.97
CA GLY A 118 -13.14 11.16 7.87
C GLY A 118 -11.91 10.51 7.23
N SER A 119 -10.77 11.19 7.34
CA SER A 119 -9.51 10.75 6.72
C SER A 119 -8.97 9.46 7.35
N GLY A 120 -8.50 8.54 6.51
CA GLY A 120 -7.89 7.28 6.94
C GLY A 120 -6.37 7.25 6.79
N ILE A 121 -5.81 6.04 6.86
CA ILE A 121 -4.40 5.73 6.67
C ILE A 121 -4.24 4.88 5.41
N LEU A 122 -3.32 5.26 4.52
CA LEU A 122 -2.92 4.45 3.37
C LEU A 122 -1.57 3.79 3.64
N LEU A 123 -1.52 2.46 3.56
CA LEU A 123 -0.29 1.69 3.61
C LEU A 123 0.06 1.19 2.21
N VAL A 124 1.23 1.59 1.70
CA VAL A 124 1.69 1.27 0.35
C VAL A 124 2.89 0.33 0.41
N GLY A 125 2.69 -0.93 0.01
CA GLY A 125 3.74 -1.92 -0.11
C GLY A 125 4.60 -1.65 -1.34
N ILE A 126 5.91 -1.62 -1.16
CA ILE A 126 6.88 -1.38 -2.23
C ILE A 126 7.48 -2.71 -2.67
N MET A 127 7.31 -2.99 -3.97
CA MET A 127 7.92 -4.13 -4.67
C MET A 127 8.81 -3.60 -5.79
N ASN A 128 9.95 -3.03 -5.40
CA ASN A 128 10.94 -2.39 -6.28
C ASN A 128 12.34 -2.96 -6.01
N PRO A 129 13.02 -3.55 -7.02
CA PRO A 129 14.37 -4.07 -6.83
C PRO A 129 15.46 -2.99 -6.84
N PHE A 130 15.14 -1.72 -7.13
CA PHE A 130 16.12 -0.64 -7.31
C PHE A 130 16.18 0.35 -6.14
N SER A 131 15.13 0.44 -5.33
CA SER A 131 15.06 1.42 -4.22
C SER A 131 14.23 0.86 -3.08
N SER A 132 14.59 1.21 -1.85
CA SER A 132 13.81 0.84 -0.66
C SER A 132 12.65 1.79 -0.42
N ALA A 133 11.65 1.34 0.35
CA ALA A 133 10.57 2.20 0.81
C ALA A 133 11.07 3.42 1.60
N LYS A 134 12.19 3.27 2.33
CA LYS A 134 12.84 4.37 3.06
C LYS A 134 13.35 5.46 2.12
N ASP A 135 14.05 5.07 1.05
CA ASP A 135 14.61 6.02 0.09
C ASP A 135 13.48 6.77 -0.62
N LEU A 136 12.47 6.03 -1.08
CA LEU A 136 11.30 6.56 -1.77
C LEU A 136 10.46 7.49 -0.88
N ALA A 137 10.28 7.17 0.40
CA ALA A 137 9.54 8.03 1.32
C ALA A 137 10.21 9.41 1.49
N THR A 138 11.51 9.50 1.21
CA THR A 138 12.25 10.77 1.23
C THR A 138 12.26 11.44 -0.15
N SER A 139 12.60 10.69 -1.21
CA SER A 139 12.76 11.26 -2.56
C SER A 139 11.43 11.64 -3.21
N GLU A 140 10.38 10.84 -3.02
CA GLU A 140 9.10 10.99 -3.72
C GLU A 140 8.09 11.85 -2.96
N LYS A 141 8.39 12.22 -1.71
CA LYS A 141 7.46 12.93 -0.82
C LYS A 141 6.81 14.15 -1.48
N LYS A 142 7.63 15.06 -2.02
CA LYS A 142 7.14 16.30 -2.63
C LYS A 142 6.27 16.02 -3.86
N LYS A 143 6.65 15.04 -4.68
CA LYS A 143 5.90 14.65 -5.87
C LYS A 143 4.54 14.06 -5.50
N ILE A 144 4.50 13.20 -4.49
CA ILE A 144 3.26 12.63 -3.95
C ILE A 144 2.36 13.74 -3.38
N GLU A 145 2.90 14.63 -2.56
CA GLU A 145 2.18 15.79 -2.00
C GLU A 145 1.57 16.66 -3.11
N GLU A 146 2.34 16.96 -4.17
CA GLU A 146 1.88 17.75 -5.31
C GLU A 146 0.76 17.04 -6.08
N ALA A 147 0.89 15.73 -6.32
CA ALA A 147 -0.08 14.94 -7.07
C ALA A 147 -1.46 14.83 -6.40
N ILE A 148 -1.51 14.90 -5.07
CA ILE A 148 -2.76 14.80 -4.30
C ILE A 148 -3.27 16.14 -3.78
N LYS A 149 -2.51 17.24 -3.93
CA LYS A 149 -2.83 18.54 -3.34
C LYS A 149 -4.22 19.08 -3.66
N ALA A 150 -4.72 18.79 -4.87
CA ALA A 150 -6.02 19.25 -5.35
C ALA A 150 -7.17 18.27 -5.05
N LYS A 151 -6.90 17.13 -4.38
CA LYS A 151 -7.87 16.08 -4.08
C LYS A 151 -8.42 16.23 -2.67
N ASP A 152 -9.58 15.62 -2.42
CA ASP A 152 -10.09 15.48 -1.05
C ASP A 152 -9.03 14.78 -0.17
N PRO A 153 -8.83 15.21 1.09
CA PRO A 153 -7.83 14.63 1.99
C PRO A 153 -8.30 13.27 2.54
N ARG A 154 -8.56 12.31 1.65
CA ARG A 154 -9.11 10.99 1.98
C ARG A 154 -8.21 10.21 2.93
N PHE A 155 -6.90 10.42 2.81
CA PHE A 155 -5.90 9.87 3.72
C PHE A 155 -5.19 11.00 4.43
N GLY A 156 -5.17 10.95 5.77
CA GLY A 156 -4.46 11.88 6.64
C GLY A 156 -3.02 11.44 6.89
N GLU A 157 -2.74 10.15 6.68
CA GLU A 157 -1.40 9.57 6.77
C GLU A 157 -1.18 8.61 5.60
N VAL A 158 0.02 8.64 5.03
CA VAL A 158 0.47 7.71 3.99
C VAL A 158 1.82 7.15 4.39
N TYR A 159 1.94 5.82 4.41
CA TYR A 159 3.17 5.12 4.71
C TYR A 159 3.61 4.26 3.54
N LEU A 160 4.91 4.25 3.26
CA LEU A 160 5.54 3.26 2.39
C LEU A 160 6.19 2.19 3.26
N TYR A 161 6.17 0.94 2.83
CA TYR A 161 6.91 -0.14 3.48
C TYR A 161 7.43 -1.15 2.46
N ASP A 162 8.60 -1.73 2.72
CA ASP A 162 9.09 -2.85 1.91
C ASP A 162 8.31 -4.11 2.31
N VAL A 163 7.72 -4.80 1.34
CA VAL A 163 6.78 -5.92 1.61
C VAL A 163 7.45 -7.09 2.35
N HIS A 164 8.78 -7.19 2.32
CA HIS A 164 9.50 -8.25 3.03
C HIS A 164 9.78 -7.93 4.51
N ASP A 165 9.96 -6.65 4.86
CA ASP A 165 10.46 -6.25 6.17
C ASP A 165 9.41 -5.53 7.02
N HIS A 166 8.33 -5.03 6.40
CA HIS A 166 7.24 -4.29 7.06
C HIS A 166 7.74 -3.16 7.97
N ILE A 167 8.80 -2.47 7.54
CA ILE A 167 9.26 -1.23 8.16
C ILE A 167 8.54 -0.08 7.47
N PHE A 168 7.76 0.69 8.24
CA PHE A 168 6.92 1.75 7.71
C PHE A 168 7.62 3.11 7.75
N HIS A 169 7.52 3.83 6.65
CA HIS A 169 8.10 5.15 6.45
C HIS A 169 7.02 6.14 6.06
N ARG A 170 6.79 7.15 6.91
CA ARG A 170 5.75 8.15 6.70
C ARG A 170 6.12 9.11 5.57
N VAL A 171 5.16 9.35 4.68
CA VAL A 171 5.26 10.33 3.58
C VAL A 171 4.48 11.60 3.94
N LEU A 172 3.20 11.43 4.30
CA LEU A 172 2.25 12.48 4.73
C LEU A 172 1.95 12.35 6.21
#